data_AF-A0A3D0NRK1-F1
#
_entry.id   AF-A0A3D0NRK1-F1
#
_cell.length_a   1.000
_cell.length_b   1.000
_cell.length_c   1.000
_cell.angle_alpha   90.00
_cell.angle_beta   90.00
_cell.angle_gamma   90.00
#
_symmetry.space_group_name_H-M   'P 1'
#
loop_
_entity.id
_entity.type
_entity.pdbx_description
1 polymer ?
#
loop_
_entity_poly.entity_id
_entity_poly.type
_entity_poly.pdbx_seq_one_letter_code
_entity_poly.pdbx_strand_id
1 'polypeptide(L)'
;MKKFVCSVCGYVYEGAEAPAQCPICKAPKEKFNEVTTAGSFATVHEVGVAKGVDPEIYKELVANFNGECAEVGMYLAMARQADREGYPEISAAFTKYAFEEAEHAAKFAELLGEVLTADTKKNLQMRVDAETGACAGKFELAKLAKQQNLDA
;
A
#
# COMPACT_ATOMS: atom_id res chain seq x y z
N MET A 1 35.09 -7.22 8.91
CA MET A 1 34.16 -6.87 10.00
C MET A 1 32.84 -6.48 9.38
N LYS A 2 31.73 -7.04 9.86
CA LYS A 2 30.38 -6.67 9.42
C LYS A 2 29.87 -5.52 10.29
N LYS A 3 29.03 -4.65 9.72
CA LYS A 3 28.32 -3.62 10.49
C LYS A 3 26.86 -4.01 10.58
N PHE A 4 26.28 -3.86 11.77
CA PHE A 4 24.89 -4.13 12.05
C PHE A 4 24.25 -2.86 12.60
N VAL A 5 23.11 -2.45 12.04
CA VAL A 5 22.36 -1.28 12.52
C VAL A 5 21.08 -1.73 13.20
N CYS A 6 20.82 -1.24 14.42
CA CYS A 6 19.57 -1.46 15.12
C CYS A 6 18.44 -0.68 14.42
N SER A 7 17.40 -1.36 13.94
CA SER A 7 16.24 -0.75 13.27
C SER A 7 15.34 0.07 14.21
N VAL A 8 15.52 -0.05 15.53
CA VAL A 8 14.72 0.67 16.53
C VAL A 8 15.34 2.01 16.91
N CYS A 9 16.67 2.09 17.05
CA CYS A 9 17.34 3.29 17.58
C CYS A 9 18.57 3.75 16.78
N GLY A 10 18.91 3.07 15.68
CA GLY A 10 20.04 3.43 14.83
C GLY A 10 21.44 3.11 15.38
N TYR A 11 21.55 2.40 16.52
CA TYR A 11 22.84 2.00 17.07
C TYR A 11 23.60 1.10 16.08
N VAL A 12 24.84 1.45 15.77
CA VAL A 12 25.71 0.68 14.89
C VAL A 12 26.68 -0.17 15.72
N TYR A 13 26.61 -1.48 15.51
CA TYR A 13 27.53 -2.45 16.08
C TYR A 13 28.48 -2.97 15.00
N GLU A 14 29.78 -3.05 15.31
CA GLU A 14 30.77 -3.64 14.42
C GLU A 14 31.30 -4.95 15.03
N GLY A 15 31.13 -6.06 14.31
CA GLY A 15 31.50 -7.39 14.80
C GLY A 15 31.33 -8.49 13.77
N ALA A 16 31.45 -9.74 14.22
CA ALA A 16 31.20 -10.91 13.37
C ALA A 16 29.70 -11.19 13.23
N GLU A 17 28.91 -10.96 14.29
CA GLU A 17 27.46 -11.17 14.34
C GLU A 17 26.77 -10.06 15.14
N ALA A 18 25.49 -9.82 14.89
CA ALA A 18 24.68 -8.87 15.66
C ALA A 18 24.62 -9.25 17.17
N PRO A 19 24.62 -8.27 18.09
CA PRO A 19 24.55 -8.54 19.52
C PRO A 19 23.18 -9.11 19.91
N ALA A 20 23.13 -9.89 21.00
CA ALA A 20 21.89 -10.52 21.48
C ALA A 20 20.79 -9.49 21.80
N GLN A 21 21.20 -8.32 22.32
CA GLN A 21 20.32 -7.18 22.58
C GLN A 21 21.06 -5.88 22.27
N CYS A 22 20.32 -4.88 21.79
CA CYS A 22 20.86 -3.55 21.56
C CYS A 22 21.24 -2.88 22.90
N PRO A 23 22.47 -2.38 23.06
CA PRO A 23 22.89 -1.74 24.31
C PRO A 23 22.18 -0.41 24.59
N ILE A 24 21.54 0.20 23.59
CA ILE A 24 20.85 1.49 23.72
C ILE A 24 19.35 1.30 24.02
N CYS A 25 18.63 0.59 23.16
CA CYS A 25 17.17 0.45 23.27
C CYS A 25 16.70 -0.94 23.74
N LYS A 26 17.63 -1.88 23.98
CA LYS A 26 17.34 -3.27 24.39
C LYS A 26 16.53 -4.09 23.38
N ALA A 27 16.37 -3.60 22.15
CA ALA A 27 15.78 -4.36 21.06
C ALA A 27 16.56 -5.66 20.84
N PRO A 28 15.89 -6.78 20.51
CA PRO A 28 16.53 -8.08 20.40
C PRO A 28 17.34 -8.21 19.09
N LYS A 29 18.17 -9.25 18.97
CA LYS A 29 19.10 -9.47 17.84
C LYS A 29 18.41 -9.40 16.48
N GLU A 30 17.15 -9.82 16.40
CA GLU A 30 16.33 -9.85 15.17
C GLU A 30 16.03 -8.45 14.62
N LYS A 31 16.20 -7.40 15.44
CA LYS A 31 16.03 -6.01 15.01
C LYS A 31 17.33 -5.38 14.47
N PHE A 32 18.40 -6.16 14.32
CA PHE A 32 19.63 -5.69 13.68
C PHE A 32 19.68 -6.08 12.20
N ASN A 33 19.86 -5.07 11.34
CA ASN A 33 20.05 -5.26 9.91
C ASN A 33 21.55 -5.23 9.58
N GLU A 34 22.06 -6.24 8.85
CA GLU A 34 23.43 -6.21 8.33
C GLU A 34 23.54 -5.14 7.24
N VAL A 35 24.51 -4.24 7.38
CA VAL A 35 24.76 -3.17 6.40
C VAL A 35 25.55 -3.77 5.24
N THR A 36 24.86 -4.17 4.18
CA THR A 36 25.45 -4.84 3.01
C THR A 36 25.90 -3.89 1.89
N THR A 37 25.50 -2.62 1.93
CA THR A 37 25.83 -1.63 0.89
C THR A 37 26.43 -0.35 1.46
N ALA A 38 27.29 0.29 0.67
CA ALA A 38 27.91 1.56 1.03
C ALA A 38 26.87 2.69 0.97
N GLY A 39 26.26 2.98 2.11
CA GLY A 39 25.31 4.08 2.30
C GLY A 39 23.85 3.65 2.16
N SER A 40 23.18 3.47 3.30
CA SER A 40 21.72 3.45 3.39
C SER A 40 21.25 4.65 4.22
N PHE A 41 20.03 5.12 3.98
CA PHE A 41 19.43 6.15 4.83
C PHE A 41 19.13 5.59 6.23
N ALA A 42 19.10 6.45 7.25
CA ALA A 42 18.78 6.07 8.62
C ALA A 42 17.36 5.49 8.74
N THR A 43 16.47 5.87 7.83
CA THR A 43 15.12 5.34 7.65
C THR A 43 14.87 5.12 6.16
N VAL A 44 14.34 3.95 5.82
CA VAL A 44 13.92 3.60 4.46
C VAL A 44 12.46 3.16 4.52
N HIS A 45 11.67 3.51 3.50
CA HIS A 45 10.33 2.96 3.36
C HIS A 45 10.46 1.52 2.86
N GLU A 46 9.90 0.58 3.62
CA GLU A 46 9.89 -0.84 3.28
C GLU A 46 8.46 -1.28 2.98
N VAL A 47 8.26 -1.85 1.79
CA VAL A 47 6.96 -2.41 1.40
C VAL A 47 6.69 -3.68 2.20
N GLY A 48 5.52 -3.74 2.84
CA GLY A 48 5.08 -4.89 3.62
C GLY A 48 5.56 -4.91 5.06
N VAL A 49 5.93 -3.76 5.64
CA VAL A 49 6.36 -3.65 7.05
C VAL A 49 5.30 -4.14 8.05
N ALA A 50 4.02 -4.14 7.66
CA ALA A 50 2.93 -4.66 8.50
C ALA A 50 2.83 -6.19 8.50
N LYS A 51 3.64 -6.92 7.72
CA LYS A 51 3.58 -8.40 7.71
C LYS A 51 4.05 -8.96 9.05
N GLY A 52 3.18 -9.73 9.70
CA GLY A 52 3.45 -10.35 11.00
C GLY A 52 3.25 -9.43 12.20
N VAL A 53 2.63 -8.26 12.03
CA VAL A 53 2.10 -7.49 13.17
C VAL A 53 0.90 -8.19 13.80
N ASP A 54 0.40 -7.65 14.90
CA ASP A 54 -0.81 -8.15 15.56
C ASP A 54 -1.96 -8.32 14.55
N PRO A 55 -2.66 -9.47 14.55
CA PRO A 55 -3.72 -9.75 13.57
C PRO A 55 -4.85 -8.71 13.56
N GLU A 56 -5.19 -8.11 14.70
CA GLU A 56 -6.24 -7.08 14.76
C GLU A 56 -5.73 -5.79 14.12
N ILE A 57 -4.48 -5.40 14.39
CA ILE A 57 -3.85 -4.24 13.71
C ILE A 57 -3.82 -4.47 12.20
N TYR A 58 -3.40 -5.65 11.75
CA TYR A 58 -3.34 -5.96 10.33
C TYR A 58 -4.72 -5.89 9.67
N LYS A 59 -5.75 -6.43 10.33
CA LYS A 59 -7.14 -6.37 9.87
C LYS A 59 -7.63 -4.94 9.74
N GLU A 60 -7.34 -4.08 10.72
CA GLU A 60 -7.72 -2.66 10.66
C GLU A 60 -6.98 -1.92 9.54
N LEU A 61 -5.70 -2.22 9.28
CA LEU A 61 -4.97 -1.65 8.14
C LEU A 61 -5.60 -2.04 6.80
N VAL A 62 -6.05 -3.29 6.65
CA VAL A 62 -6.80 -3.74 5.47
C VAL A 62 -8.15 -3.05 5.36
N ALA A 63 -8.86 -2.87 6.48
CA ALA A 63 -10.15 -2.17 6.50
C ALA A 63 -9.99 -0.71 6.04
N ASN A 64 -8.97 0.00 6.54
CA ASN A 64 -8.65 1.36 6.11
C ASN A 64 -8.29 1.39 4.62
N PHE A 65 -7.39 0.53 4.15
CA PHE A 65 -7.06 0.45 2.71
C PHE A 65 -8.31 0.33 1.81
N ASN A 66 -9.24 -0.54 2.17
CA ASN A 66 -10.47 -0.74 1.42
C ASN A 66 -11.45 0.45 1.53
N GLY A 67 -11.54 1.07 2.71
CA GLY A 67 -12.34 2.27 2.93
C GLY A 67 -11.88 3.44 2.07
N GLU A 68 -10.60 3.78 2.17
CA GLU A 68 -9.96 4.84 1.38
C GLU A 68 -10.13 4.60 -0.13
N CYS A 69 -9.92 3.36 -0.60
CA CYS A 69 -10.15 2.99 -1.99
C CYS A 69 -11.60 3.20 -2.45
N ALA A 70 -12.57 2.97 -1.56
CA ALA A 70 -13.98 3.21 -1.85
C ALA A 70 -14.30 4.71 -1.91
N GLU A 71 -13.74 5.51 -1.00
CA GLU A 71 -13.94 6.96 -0.95
C GLU A 71 -13.43 7.68 -2.21
N VAL A 72 -12.33 7.22 -2.82
CA VAL A 72 -11.88 7.70 -4.14
C VAL A 72 -13.03 7.65 -5.16
N GLY A 73 -13.70 6.50 -5.26
CA GLY A 73 -14.81 6.31 -6.19
C GLY A 73 -16.03 7.18 -5.83
N MET A 74 -16.32 7.32 -4.53
CA MET A 74 -17.41 8.15 -4.04
C MET A 74 -17.20 9.63 -4.37
N TYR A 75 -16.01 10.18 -4.09
CA TYR A 75 -15.69 11.57 -4.39
C TYR A 75 -15.68 11.86 -5.89
N LEU A 76 -15.16 10.94 -6.72
CA LEU A 76 -15.25 11.09 -8.18
C LEU A 76 -16.71 11.07 -8.68
N ALA A 77 -17.58 10.27 -8.08
CA ALA A 77 -19.01 10.26 -8.41
C ALA A 77 -19.69 11.58 -8.00
N MET A 78 -19.37 12.11 -6.82
CA MET A 78 -19.86 13.41 -6.34
C MET A 78 -19.36 14.56 -7.22
N ALA A 79 -18.10 14.54 -7.65
CA ALA A 79 -17.54 15.53 -8.59
C ALA A 79 -18.36 15.58 -9.89
N ARG A 80 -18.64 14.42 -10.48
CA ARG A 80 -19.47 14.31 -11.70
C ARG A 80 -20.89 14.84 -11.50
N GLN A 81 -21.45 14.69 -10.29
CA GLN A 81 -22.76 15.25 -9.98
C GLN A 81 -22.71 16.77 -9.87
N ALA A 82 -21.69 17.32 -9.20
CA ALA A 82 -21.49 18.76 -9.09
C ALA A 82 -21.34 19.43 -10.48
N ASP A 83 -20.64 18.80 -11.42
CA ASP A 83 -20.56 19.30 -12.80
C ASP A 83 -21.92 19.35 -13.51
N ARG A 84 -22.78 18.34 -13.30
CA ARG A 84 -24.13 18.32 -13.91
C ARG A 84 -25.04 19.40 -13.35
N GLU A 85 -24.82 19.80 -12.10
CA GLU A 85 -25.54 20.88 -11.45
C GLU A 85 -24.96 22.27 -11.77
N GLY A 86 -23.80 22.33 -12.44
CA GLY A 86 -23.14 23.56 -12.83
C GLY A 86 -22.24 24.17 -11.76
N TYR A 87 -21.68 23.34 -10.86
CA TYR A 87 -20.77 23.74 -9.79
C TYR A 87 -19.32 23.25 -10.04
N PRO A 88 -18.58 23.86 -10.98
CA PRO A 88 -17.26 23.36 -11.37
C PRO A 88 -16.20 23.48 -10.26
N GLU A 89 -16.27 24.48 -9.39
CA GLU A 89 -15.35 24.62 -8.26
C GLU A 89 -15.56 23.51 -7.22
N ILE A 90 -16.81 23.10 -7.01
CA ILE A 90 -17.15 21.98 -6.11
C ILE A 90 -16.70 20.65 -6.73
N SER A 91 -16.89 20.47 -8.04
CA SER A 91 -16.36 19.31 -8.76
C SER A 91 -14.84 19.20 -8.64
N ALA A 92 -14.13 20.33 -8.81
CA ALA A 92 -12.68 20.38 -8.64
C ALA A 92 -12.26 20.05 -7.20
N ALA A 93 -12.99 20.52 -6.18
CA ALA A 93 -12.73 20.20 -4.79
C ALA A 93 -12.91 18.69 -4.51
N PHE A 94 -14.02 18.09 -4.94
CA PHE A 94 -14.24 16.66 -4.79
C PHE A 94 -13.19 15.82 -5.53
N THR A 95 -12.79 16.24 -6.73
CA THR A 95 -11.72 15.57 -7.47
C THR A 95 -10.41 15.61 -6.69
N LYS A 96 -10.10 16.74 -6.04
CA LYS A 96 -8.91 16.86 -5.18
C LYS A 96 -8.99 15.93 -3.98
N TYR A 97 -10.13 15.87 -3.28
CA TYR A 97 -10.32 14.96 -2.14
C TYR A 97 -10.14 13.50 -2.56
N ALA A 98 -10.64 13.11 -3.75
CA ALA A 98 -10.39 11.77 -4.28
C ALA A 98 -8.89 11.43 -4.43
N PHE A 99 -8.04 12.41 -4.78
CA PHE A 99 -6.59 12.21 -4.83
C PHE A 99 -5.93 12.18 -3.45
N GLU A 100 -6.51 12.87 -2.46
CA GLU A 100 -6.07 12.79 -1.07
C GLU A 100 -6.36 11.40 -0.48
N GLU A 101 -7.56 10.83 -0.70
CA GLU A 101 -7.85 9.45 -0.25
C GLU A 101 -7.07 8.40 -1.05
N ALA A 102 -6.76 8.65 -2.32
CA ALA A 102 -5.88 7.79 -3.09
C ALA A 102 -4.46 7.75 -2.50
N GLU A 103 -4.00 8.86 -1.91
CA GLU A 103 -2.71 8.93 -1.22
C GLU A 103 -2.74 8.14 0.09
N HIS A 104 -3.81 8.27 0.87
CA HIS A 104 -4.03 7.46 2.07
C HIS A 104 -4.06 5.97 1.76
N ALA A 105 -4.83 5.56 0.74
CA ALA A 105 -4.88 4.19 0.25
C ALA A 105 -3.49 3.68 -0.18
N ALA A 106 -2.70 4.49 -0.88
CA ALA A 106 -1.35 4.12 -1.30
C ALA A 106 -0.43 3.83 -0.12
N LYS A 107 -0.48 4.66 0.93
CA LYS A 107 0.29 4.42 2.17
C LYS A 107 -0.10 3.11 2.85
N PHE A 108 -1.40 2.83 2.98
CA PHE A 108 -1.84 1.54 3.56
C PHE A 108 -1.41 0.36 2.69
N ALA A 109 -1.48 0.48 1.36
CA ALA A 109 -1.01 -0.54 0.44
C ALA A 109 0.49 -0.82 0.62
N GLU A 110 1.32 0.23 0.77
CA GLU A 110 2.75 0.11 1.05
C GLU A 110 3.03 -0.61 2.37
N LEU A 111 2.29 -0.26 3.43
CA LEU A 111 2.42 -0.92 4.74
C LEU A 111 2.09 -2.41 4.65
N LEU A 112 0.99 -2.75 3.98
CA LEU A 112 0.49 -4.12 3.85
C LEU A 112 1.36 -4.97 2.92
N GLY A 113 1.78 -4.41 1.78
CA GLY A 113 2.57 -5.12 0.76
C GLY A 113 1.82 -6.31 0.14
N GLU A 114 0.49 -6.22 0.03
CA GLU A 114 -0.40 -7.23 -0.56
C GLU A 114 -0.62 -6.98 -2.06
N VAL A 115 -0.85 -5.72 -2.43
CA VAL A 115 -1.18 -5.30 -3.81
C VAL A 115 0.02 -4.75 -4.59
N LEU A 116 1.17 -4.62 -3.91
CA LEU A 116 2.44 -4.26 -4.52
C LEU A 116 3.60 -5.00 -3.84
N THR A 117 4.72 -5.00 -4.54
CA THR A 117 6.02 -5.48 -4.06
C THR A 117 7.08 -4.42 -4.27
N ALA A 118 8.27 -4.62 -3.70
CA ALA A 118 9.42 -3.75 -3.91
C ALA A 118 10.04 -3.85 -5.32
N ASP A 119 9.49 -4.68 -6.22
CA ASP A 119 9.98 -4.85 -7.60
C ASP A 119 8.96 -4.35 -8.63
N THR A 120 9.33 -3.31 -9.37
CA THR A 120 8.43 -2.67 -10.35
C THR A 120 8.04 -3.60 -11.48
N LYS A 121 8.94 -4.47 -11.94
CA LYS A 121 8.64 -5.43 -13.03
C LYS A 121 7.58 -6.43 -12.59
N LYS A 122 7.70 -6.95 -11.37
CA LYS A 122 6.70 -7.82 -10.75
C LYS A 122 5.37 -7.10 -10.57
N ASN A 123 5.37 -5.85 -10.11
CA ASN A 123 4.14 -5.06 -9.98
C ASN A 123 3.43 -4.90 -11.34
N LEU A 124 4.18 -4.67 -12.42
CA LEU A 124 3.63 -4.61 -13.77
C LEU A 124 2.99 -5.94 -14.18
N GLN A 125 3.66 -7.06 -13.94
CA GLN A 125 3.11 -8.39 -14.22
C GLN A 125 1.83 -8.65 -13.42
N MET A 126 1.82 -8.32 -12.11
CA MET A 126 0.64 -8.44 -11.26
C MET A 126 -0.55 -7.64 -11.82
N ARG A 127 -0.32 -6.45 -12.38
CA ARG A 127 -1.38 -5.67 -13.03
C ARG A 127 -1.88 -6.30 -14.33
N VAL A 128 -0.98 -6.84 -15.16
CA VAL A 128 -1.39 -7.56 -16.39
C VAL A 128 -2.27 -8.76 -16.05
N ASP A 129 -1.86 -9.56 -15.06
CA ASP A 129 -2.60 -10.75 -14.64
C ASP A 129 -3.97 -10.37 -14.06
N ALA A 130 -4.03 -9.33 -13.22
CA ALA A 130 -5.26 -8.82 -12.64
C ALA A 130 -6.23 -8.27 -13.70
N GLU A 131 -5.76 -7.47 -14.66
CA GLU A 131 -6.61 -6.90 -15.71
C GLU A 131 -7.11 -7.98 -16.68
N THR A 132 -6.30 -8.99 -16.98
CA THR A 132 -6.71 -10.11 -17.83
C THR A 132 -7.85 -10.89 -17.18
N GLY A 133 -7.73 -11.18 -15.87
CA GLY A 133 -8.79 -11.81 -15.10
C GLY A 133 -10.05 -10.94 -14.98
N ALA A 134 -9.88 -9.64 -14.71
CA ALA A 134 -11.00 -8.69 -14.60
C ALA A 134 -11.76 -8.53 -15.93
N CYS A 135 -11.07 -8.52 -17.06
CA CYS A 135 -11.68 -8.45 -18.39
C CYS A 135 -12.60 -9.66 -18.63
N ALA A 136 -12.13 -10.86 -18.31
CA ALA A 136 -12.94 -12.07 -18.40
C ALA A 136 -14.18 -12.00 -17.48
N GLY A 137 -14.00 -11.58 -16.23
CA GLY A 137 -15.11 -11.42 -15.28
C GLY A 137 -16.16 -10.40 -15.74
N LYS A 138 -15.72 -9.24 -16.24
CA LYS A 138 -16.60 -8.21 -16.80
C LYS A 138 -17.38 -8.73 -18.01
N PHE A 139 -16.74 -9.51 -18.87
CA PHE A 139 -17.41 -10.11 -20.03
C PHE A 139 -18.50 -11.10 -19.63
N GLU A 140 -18.25 -11.97 -18.64
CA GLU A 140 -19.28 -12.89 -18.14
C GLU A 140 -20.45 -12.15 -17.47
N LEU A 141 -20.16 -11.08 -16.73
CA LEU A 141 -21.22 -10.22 -16.16
C LEU A 141 -22.07 -9.56 -17.26
N ALA A 142 -21.44 -9.03 -18.31
CA ALA A 142 -22.15 -8.43 -19.43
C ALA A 142 -23.05 -9.45 -20.16
N LYS A 143 -22.59 -10.69 -20.33
CA LYS A 143 -23.44 -11.79 -20.87
C LYS A 143 -24.66 -12.03 -20.00
N LEU A 144 -24.48 -12.13 -18.68
CA LEU A 144 -25.57 -12.36 -17.74
C LEU A 144 -26.60 -11.22 -17.77
N ALA A 145 -26.14 -9.96 -17.78
CA ALA A 145 -27.01 -8.81 -17.88
C ALA A 145 -27.82 -8.79 -19.18
N LYS A 146 -27.18 -9.12 -20.31
CA LYS A 146 -27.86 -9.23 -21.61
C LYS A 146 -28.91 -10.35 -21.64
N GLN A 147 -28.65 -11.48 -20.98
CA GLN A 147 -29.65 -12.56 -20.81
C GLN A 147 -30.88 -12.10 -20.03
N GLN A 148 -30.72 -11.10 -19.16
CA GLN A 148 -31.80 -10.50 -18.37
C GLN A 148 -32.43 -9.27 -19.05
N ASN A 149 -32.06 -8.96 -20.31
CA ASN A 149 -32.47 -7.76 -21.04
C ASN A 149 -32.13 -6.44 -20.31
N LEU A 150 -31.04 -6.45 -19.53
CA LEU A 150 -30.47 -5.24 -18.94
C LEU A 150 -29.44 -4.67 -19.91
N ASP A 151 -29.44 -3.34 -20.08
CA ASP A 151 -28.40 -2.63 -20.82
C ASP A 151 -27.14 -2.58 -19.95
N ALA A 152 -26.08 -3.26 -20.37
CA ALA A 152 -24.83 -3.42 -19.63
C ALA A 152 -23.62 -3.32 -20.56
#